data_AF-A0A9P9DR27-F1
#
_entry.id   AF-A0A9P9DR27-F1
#
_cell.length_a   1.000
_cell.length_b   1.000
_cell.length_c   1.000
_cell.angle_alpha   90.00
_cell.angle_beta   90.00
_cell.angle_gamma   90.00
#
_symmetry.space_group_name_H-M   'P 1'
#
loop_
_entity.id
_entity.type
_entity.pdbx_description
1 polymer ?
#
loop_
_entity_poly.entity_id
_entity_poly.type
_entity_poly.pdbx_seq_one_letter_code
_entity_poly.pdbx_strand_id
1 'polypeptide(L)'
;MQSIRRTAVTAARKGRTTLPRQPRRFAHDEHAHGHGHTPAANESIGVGFWGVVAVFPLGYGLYAISRQDPNSPSFLTRIIHQYTEKQDELAAYNDVHVRLQEQAGSDRVLFQHSHSQEHVPVKFPELLTSGSPFNIIAGSQVNLSETMEKFRREANQDNERKLEAMRTNTIKAEQPIEKLDPPKKGGY
;
A
#
# COMPACT_ATOMS: atom_id res chain seq x y z
N MET A 1 -15.81 -10.90 -0.10
CA MET A 1 -15.05 -9.87 0.65
C MET A 1 -15.88 -9.32 1.81
N GLN A 2 -15.87 -9.95 3.00
CA GLN A 2 -16.71 -9.53 4.14
C GLN A 2 -16.05 -9.59 5.53
N SER A 3 -14.73 -9.70 5.65
CA SER A 3 -14.06 -9.90 6.95
C SER A 3 -13.59 -8.63 7.70
N ILE A 4 -13.75 -7.42 7.15
CA ILE A 4 -13.15 -6.21 7.74
C ILE A 4 -14.10 -5.43 8.69
N ARG A 5 -15.38 -5.80 8.80
CA ARG A 5 -16.38 -4.99 9.54
C ARG A 5 -16.57 -5.31 11.03
N ARG A 6 -15.70 -6.09 11.68
CA ARG A 6 -15.93 -6.55 13.07
C ARG A 6 -15.14 -5.83 14.18
N THR A 7 -14.23 -4.91 13.87
CA THR A 7 -13.33 -4.33 14.88
C THR A 7 -13.80 -2.99 15.48
N ALA A 8 -14.86 -2.36 14.96
CA ALA A 8 -15.30 -1.03 15.42
C ALA A 8 -16.32 -1.02 16.58
N VAL A 9 -16.90 -2.17 16.97
CA VAL A 9 -18.04 -2.21 17.92
C VAL A 9 -17.63 -2.45 19.38
N THR A 10 -16.36 -2.80 19.65
CA THR A 10 -15.91 -3.19 21.01
C THR A 10 -15.37 -2.05 21.86
N ALA A 11 -15.28 -0.83 21.34
CA ALA A 11 -14.72 0.34 22.05
C ALA A 11 -15.75 1.14 22.87
N ALA A 12 -17.06 0.89 22.71
CA ALA A 12 -18.11 1.75 23.26
C ALA A 12 -18.64 1.36 24.66
N ARG A 13 -17.96 0.49 25.42
CA ARG A 13 -18.49 -0.04 26.70
C ARG A 13 -17.63 0.27 27.94
N LYS A 14 -17.00 1.45 28.00
CA LYS A 14 -16.40 2.00 29.23
C LYS A 14 -16.88 3.44 29.44
N GLY A 15 -18.03 3.57 30.09
CA GLY A 15 -18.59 4.85 30.48
C GLY A 15 -19.50 4.69 31.68
N ARG A 16 -18.94 4.36 32.85
CA ARG A 16 -19.64 4.53 34.13
C ARG A 16 -18.81 5.46 34.99
N THR A 17 -19.12 6.75 34.91
CA THR A 17 -18.58 7.79 35.78
C THR A 17 -19.15 7.58 37.19
N THR A 18 -18.29 7.23 38.14
CA THR A 18 -18.66 7.22 39.57
C THR A 18 -18.63 8.65 40.08
N LEU A 19 -19.78 9.20 40.47
CA LEU A 19 -19.87 10.52 41.09
C LEU A 19 -19.15 10.53 42.45
N PRO A 20 -18.33 11.55 42.76
CA PRO A 20 -17.68 11.65 44.06
C PRO A 20 -18.71 11.89 45.17
N ARG A 21 -18.67 11.06 46.20
CA ARG A 21 -19.52 11.16 47.38
C ARG A 21 -19.05 12.36 48.23
N GLN A 22 -19.98 13.24 48.57
CA GLN A 22 -19.74 14.45 49.36
C GLN A 22 -19.24 14.10 50.78
N PRO A 23 -18.14 14.70 51.28
CA PRO A 23 -17.65 14.45 52.62
C PRO A 23 -18.57 15.08 53.66
N ARG A 24 -19.04 14.28 54.62
CA ARG A 24 -19.78 14.77 55.79
C ARG A 24 -18.78 15.47 56.72
N ARG A 25 -19.01 16.76 57.01
CA ARG A 25 -18.30 17.50 58.06
C ARG A 25 -18.95 17.15 59.40
N PHE A 26 -18.19 16.55 60.31
CA PHE A 26 -18.53 16.54 61.72
C PHE A 26 -18.16 17.91 62.29
N ALA A 27 -19.16 18.77 62.47
CA ALA A 27 -19.03 19.96 63.29
C ALA A 27 -19.40 19.55 64.72
N HIS A 28 -18.40 19.17 65.50
CA HIS A 28 -18.51 19.19 66.96
C HIS A 28 -17.29 19.94 67.49
N ASP A 29 -17.60 21.17 67.88
CA ASP A 29 -16.78 22.09 68.64
C ASP A 29 -16.82 21.62 70.09
N GLU A 30 -15.66 21.29 70.67
CA GLU A 30 -15.51 21.12 72.11
C GLU A 30 -14.10 21.55 72.53
N HIS A 31 -14.08 22.64 73.29
CA HIS A 31 -12.92 23.33 73.83
C HIS A 31 -12.08 22.44 74.75
N ALA A 32 -10.76 22.43 74.57
CA ALA A 32 -9.81 22.12 75.64
C ALA A 32 -8.46 22.84 75.43
N HIS A 33 -8.01 23.47 76.51
CA HIS A 33 -6.87 24.39 76.63
C HIS A 33 -5.49 23.74 76.41
N GLY A 34 -4.52 24.52 75.93
CA GLY A 34 -3.11 24.12 75.99
C GLY A 34 -2.15 25.14 75.36
N HIS A 35 -1.48 25.93 76.19
CA HIS A 35 -0.37 26.82 75.79
C HIS A 35 0.83 26.01 75.27
N GLY A 36 1.38 26.41 74.12
CA GLY A 36 2.66 25.92 73.62
C GLY A 36 3.06 26.64 72.34
N HIS A 37 4.01 27.58 72.44
CA HIS A 37 4.66 28.19 71.28
C HIS A 37 5.38 27.10 70.49
N THR A 38 4.80 26.68 69.37
CA THR A 38 5.47 25.83 68.38
C THR A 38 6.41 26.70 67.54
N PRO A 39 7.62 26.24 67.20
CA PRO A 39 8.50 26.97 66.30
C PRO A 39 7.79 27.12 64.95
N ALA A 40 7.90 28.29 64.31
CA ALA A 40 7.33 28.55 62.99
C ALA A 40 7.60 27.35 62.08
N ALA A 41 6.56 26.57 61.82
CA ALA A 41 6.67 25.43 60.93
C ALA A 41 7.19 25.97 59.61
N ASN A 42 8.26 25.37 59.10
CA ASN A 42 8.79 25.71 57.78
C ASN A 42 7.75 25.26 56.74
N GLU A 43 6.75 26.11 56.48
CA GLU A 43 5.70 25.86 55.50
C GLU A 43 6.38 25.76 54.12
N SER A 44 6.46 24.55 53.58
CA SER A 44 7.04 24.36 52.26
C SER A 44 6.17 25.07 51.23
N ILE A 45 6.83 25.73 50.29
CA ILE A 45 6.19 26.42 49.18
C ILE A 45 5.19 25.47 48.51
N GLY A 46 3.91 25.81 48.59
CA GLY A 46 2.82 24.95 48.13
C GLY A 46 2.87 24.68 46.63
N VAL A 47 2.28 23.57 46.20
CA VAL A 47 2.23 23.13 44.79
C VAL A 47 1.69 24.22 43.85
N GLY A 48 0.78 25.07 44.33
CA GLY A 48 0.24 26.19 43.55
C GLY A 48 1.28 27.22 43.12
N PHE A 49 2.29 27.50 43.95
CA PHE A 49 3.38 28.42 43.60
C PHE A 49 4.23 27.86 42.45
N TRP A 50 4.60 26.58 42.52
CA TRP A 50 5.31 25.91 41.43
C TRP A 50 4.49 25.85 40.14
N GLY A 51 3.16 25.72 40.25
CA GLY A 51 2.25 25.84 39.12
C GLY A 51 2.34 27.20 38.42
N VAL A 52 2.33 28.30 39.17
CA VAL A 52 2.47 29.66 38.63
C VAL A 52 3.86 29.88 38.03
N VAL A 53 4.92 29.42 38.70
CA VAL A 53 6.29 29.50 38.17
C VAL A 53 6.44 28.71 36.87
N ALA A 54 5.74 27.58 36.71
CA ALA A 54 5.74 26.80 35.48
C ALA A 54 4.95 27.44 34.33
N VAL A 55 3.95 28.28 34.61
CA VAL A 55 3.16 28.97 33.58
C VAL A 55 4.00 29.98 32.79
N PHE A 56 4.96 30.65 33.43
CA PHE A 56 5.83 31.61 32.72
C PHE A 56 6.68 31.00 31.60
N PRO A 57 7.49 29.94 31.83
CA PRO A 57 8.25 29.30 30.76
C PRO A 57 7.34 28.58 29.75
N LEU A 58 6.21 28.01 30.18
CA LEU A 58 5.24 27.41 29.25
C LEU A 58 4.60 28.45 28.33
N GLY A 59 4.17 29.58 28.89
CA GLY A 59 3.60 30.70 28.13
C GLY A 59 4.62 31.31 27.17
N TYR A 60 5.87 31.47 27.62
CA TYR A 60 6.96 31.92 26.76
C TYR A 60 7.26 30.93 25.63
N GLY A 61 7.27 29.63 25.91
CA GLY A 61 7.44 28.59 24.89
C GLY A 61 6.32 28.60 23.85
N LEU A 62 5.06 28.72 24.28
CA LEU A 62 3.92 28.86 23.38
C LEU A 62 3.99 30.14 22.55
N TYR A 63 4.42 31.26 23.16
CA TYR A 63 4.63 32.51 22.44
C TYR A 63 5.75 32.40 21.39
N ALA A 64 6.87 31.77 21.75
CA ALA A 64 8.00 31.55 20.84
C ALA A 64 7.63 30.64 19.66
N ILE A 65 6.81 29.61 19.88
CA ILE A 65 6.33 28.71 18.81
C ILE A 65 5.28 29.38 17.92
N SER A 66 4.43 30.24 18.49
CA SER A 66 3.34 30.91 17.77
C SER A 66 3.77 32.18 17.02
N ARG A 67 4.94 32.76 17.35
CA ARG A 67 5.48 33.93 16.66
C ARG A 67 5.76 33.59 15.19
N GLN A 68 5.15 34.37 14.30
CA GLN A 68 5.41 34.32 12.86
C GLN A 68 6.44 35.39 12.53
N ASP A 69 7.59 34.98 11.99
CA ASP A 69 8.57 35.92 11.44
C ASP A 69 8.24 36.21 9.97
N PRO A 70 8.40 37.45 9.47
CA PRO A 70 8.03 37.80 8.10
C PRO A 70 8.79 37.02 7.00
N ASN A 71 9.97 36.51 7.34
CA ASN A 71 10.90 35.88 6.39
C ASN A 71 11.00 34.35 6.54
N SER A 72 10.29 33.73 7.50
CA SER A 72 10.35 32.28 7.71
C SER A 72 8.99 31.71 8.14
N PRO A 73 8.59 30.52 7.65
CA PRO A 73 7.36 29.88 8.09
C PRO A 73 7.47 29.51 9.57
N SER A 74 6.34 29.62 10.29
CA SER A 74 6.26 29.25 11.70
C SER A 74 6.72 27.81 11.93
N PHE A 75 7.20 27.49 13.14
CA PHE A 75 7.68 26.15 13.48
C PHE A 75 6.65 25.05 13.17
N LEU A 76 5.37 25.31 13.49
CA LEU A 76 4.27 24.38 13.19
C LEU A 76 4.08 24.20 11.68
N THR A 77 4.11 25.29 10.91
CA THR A 77 4.00 25.25 9.45
C THR A 77 5.14 24.44 8.83
N ARG A 78 6.37 24.56 9.34
CA ARG A 78 7.52 23.78 8.85
C ARG A 78 7.35 22.28 9.08
N ILE A 79 6.85 21.90 10.25
CA ILE A 79 6.54 20.49 10.56
C ILE A 79 5.43 19.99 9.64
N ILE A 80 4.35 20.75 9.48
CA ILE A 80 3.26 20.39 8.57
C ILE A 80 3.80 20.16 7.16
N HIS A 81 4.61 21.10 6.64
CA HIS A 81 5.20 20.98 5.30
C HIS A 81 6.02 19.71 5.11
N GLN A 82 6.87 19.35 6.09
CA GLN A 82 7.66 18.12 6.03
C GLN A 82 6.79 16.86 5.93
N TYR A 83 5.63 16.83 6.60
CA TYR A 83 4.70 15.70 6.52
C TYR A 83 3.88 15.71 5.23
N THR A 84 3.42 16.87 4.74
CA THR A 84 2.68 16.95 3.47
C THR A 84 3.53 16.55 2.27
N GLU A 85 4.80 16.93 2.18
CA GLU A 85 5.68 16.53 1.08
C GLU A 85 5.80 15.00 0.98
N LYS A 86 5.86 14.32 2.14
CA LYS A 86 5.87 12.85 2.20
C LYS A 86 4.53 12.23 1.81
N GLN A 87 3.42 12.90 2.09
CA GLN A 87 2.09 12.44 1.64
C GLN A 87 1.95 12.57 0.13
N ASP A 88 2.47 13.64 -0.47
CA ASP A 88 2.44 13.85 -1.92
C ASP A 88 3.26 12.79 -2.68
N GLU A 89 4.45 12.45 -2.18
CA GLU A 89 5.26 11.34 -2.73
C GLU A 89 4.48 10.01 -2.69
N LEU A 90 3.89 9.67 -1.54
CA LEU A 90 3.10 8.45 -1.39
C LEU A 90 1.85 8.45 -2.27
N ALA A 91 1.20 9.60 -2.43
CA ALA A 91 0.06 9.77 -3.33
C ALA A 91 0.47 9.54 -4.79
N ALA A 92 1.63 10.04 -5.21
CA ALA A 92 2.17 9.81 -6.55
C ALA A 92 2.46 8.33 -6.82
N TYR A 93 3.06 7.61 -5.87
CA TYR A 93 3.25 6.15 -6.00
C TYR A 93 1.92 5.40 -6.09
N ASN A 94 0.96 5.76 -5.26
CA ASN A 94 -0.37 5.14 -5.29
C ASN A 94 -1.10 5.39 -6.62
N ASP A 95 -1.00 6.60 -7.19
CA ASP A 95 -1.56 6.94 -8.50
C ASP A 95 -0.97 6.06 -9.60
N VAL A 96 0.36 5.85 -9.62
CA VAL A 96 1.00 4.92 -10.56
C VAL A 96 0.47 3.50 -10.40
N HIS A 97 0.31 3.01 -9.17
CA HIS A 97 -0.24 1.68 -8.91
C HIS A 97 -1.71 1.54 -9.36
N VAL A 98 -2.53 2.55 -9.14
CA VAL A 98 -3.93 2.57 -9.60
C VAL A 98 -4.00 2.55 -11.11
N ARG A 99 -3.22 3.40 -11.80
CA ARG A 99 -3.16 3.40 -13.27
C ARG A 99 -2.70 2.07 -13.84
N LEU A 100 -1.69 1.46 -13.23
CA LEU A 100 -1.21 0.14 -13.65
C LEU A 100 -2.30 -0.92 -13.47
N GLN A 101 -3.06 -0.87 -12.37
CA GLN A 101 -4.16 -1.79 -12.12
C GLN A 101 -5.33 -1.58 -13.11
N GLU A 102 -5.64 -0.33 -13.45
CA GLU A 102 -6.65 0.02 -14.46
C GLU A 102 -6.26 -0.50 -15.84
N GLN A 103 -5.00 -0.28 -16.25
CA GLN A 103 -4.47 -0.78 -17.50
C GLN A 103 -4.44 -2.32 -17.53
N ALA A 104 -4.00 -2.96 -16.45
CA ALA A 104 -4.04 -4.43 -16.35
C ALA A 104 -5.48 -4.96 -16.43
N GLY A 105 -6.45 -4.21 -15.90
CA GLY A 105 -7.88 -4.50 -16.03
C GLY A 105 -8.36 -4.40 -17.48
N SER A 106 -8.04 -3.31 -18.19
CA SER A 106 -8.41 -3.13 -19.61
C SER A 106 -7.79 -4.20 -20.50
N ASP A 107 -6.50 -4.49 -20.29
CA ASP A 107 -5.77 -5.47 -21.07
C ASP A 107 -6.32 -6.88 -20.83
N ARG A 108 -6.69 -7.21 -19.59
CA ARG A 108 -7.36 -8.47 -19.29
C ARG A 108 -8.67 -8.63 -20.04
N VAL A 109 -9.50 -7.57 -20.11
CA VAL A 109 -10.76 -7.60 -20.87
C VAL A 109 -10.47 -7.79 -22.36
N LEU A 110 -9.47 -7.09 -22.90
CA LEU A 110 -9.04 -7.27 -24.28
C LEU A 110 -8.63 -8.72 -24.56
N PHE A 111 -7.79 -9.31 -23.72
CA PHE A 111 -7.32 -10.69 -23.91
C PHE A 111 -8.42 -11.73 -23.67
N GLN A 112 -9.38 -11.47 -22.80
CA GLN A 112 -10.50 -12.37 -22.55
C GLN A 112 -11.47 -12.43 -23.73
N HIS A 113 -11.61 -11.33 -24.48
CA HIS A 113 -12.50 -11.24 -25.64
C HIS A 113 -11.77 -11.40 -26.98
N SER A 114 -10.45 -11.29 -27.03
CA SER A 114 -9.69 -11.57 -28.24
C SER A 114 -9.70 -13.07 -28.54
N HIS A 115 -10.08 -13.44 -29.76
CA HIS A 115 -9.85 -14.79 -30.24
C HIS A 115 -8.34 -15.03 -30.41
N SER A 116 -7.84 -16.17 -29.95
CA SER A 116 -6.48 -16.60 -30.27
C SER A 116 -6.34 -16.69 -31.79
N GLN A 117 -5.40 -15.95 -32.37
CA GLN A 117 -5.08 -16.14 -33.78
C GLN A 117 -4.53 -17.56 -33.96
N GLU A 118 -5.26 -18.38 -34.70
CA GLU A 118 -4.83 -19.72 -35.13
C GLU A 118 -3.81 -19.56 -36.26
N HIS A 119 -2.65 -18.96 -35.95
CA HIS A 119 -1.57 -18.86 -36.91
C HIS A 119 -0.85 -20.20 -36.98
N VAL A 120 -1.15 -20.98 -38.01
CA VAL A 120 -0.37 -22.17 -38.34
C VAL A 120 0.96 -21.68 -38.93
N PRO A 121 2.12 -22.06 -38.36
CA PRO A 121 3.43 -21.58 -38.79
C PRO A 121 3.87 -22.26 -40.11
N VAL A 122 3.13 -22.01 -41.19
CA VAL A 122 3.45 -22.47 -42.54
C VAL A 122 3.88 -21.29 -43.40
N LYS A 123 4.98 -21.47 -44.15
CA LYS A 123 5.55 -20.41 -45.00
C LYS A 123 4.62 -19.99 -46.15
N PHE A 124 3.79 -20.92 -46.63
CA PHE A 124 2.89 -20.73 -47.76
C PHE A 124 1.56 -21.47 -47.53
N PRO A 125 0.62 -20.93 -46.74
CA PRO A 125 -0.68 -21.56 -46.48
C PRO A 125 -1.51 -21.74 -47.77
N GLU A 126 -1.37 -20.80 -48.71
CA GLU A 126 -2.10 -20.81 -49.99
C GLU A 126 -1.84 -22.07 -50.83
N LEU A 127 -0.65 -22.68 -50.73
CA LEU A 127 -0.35 -23.92 -51.45
C LEU A 127 -1.19 -25.10 -50.96
N LEU A 128 -1.56 -25.09 -49.68
CA LEU A 128 -2.38 -26.14 -49.07
C LEU A 128 -3.84 -26.08 -49.53
N THR A 129 -4.28 -24.91 -50.02
CA THR A 129 -5.64 -24.69 -50.55
C THR A 129 -5.63 -24.39 -52.06
N SER A 130 -4.48 -24.55 -52.72
CA SER A 130 -4.33 -24.26 -54.14
C SER A 130 -5.10 -25.29 -54.99
N GLY A 131 -6.28 -24.91 -55.45
CA GLY A 131 -7.15 -25.75 -56.26
C GLY A 131 -8.56 -25.16 -56.41
N SER A 132 -9.31 -25.67 -57.36
CA SER A 132 -10.75 -25.38 -57.46
C SER A 132 -11.48 -26.06 -56.29
N PRO A 133 -12.36 -25.37 -55.54
CA PRO A 133 -13.19 -26.00 -54.51
C PRO A 133 -14.26 -26.93 -55.11
N PHE A 134 -14.49 -26.88 -56.43
CA PHE A 134 -15.48 -27.67 -57.14
C PHE A 134 -14.85 -28.65 -58.12
N ASN A 135 -15.49 -29.81 -58.27
CA ASN A 135 -15.17 -30.85 -59.26
C ASN A 135 -13.73 -31.38 -59.19
N ILE A 136 -13.31 -31.80 -58.00
CA ILE A 136 -11.97 -32.37 -57.77
C ILE A 136 -12.07 -33.89 -57.87
N ILE A 137 -11.16 -34.51 -58.63
CA ILE A 137 -11.04 -35.98 -58.69
C ILE A 137 -10.57 -36.50 -57.32
N ALA A 138 -11.20 -37.55 -56.80
CA ALA A 138 -10.81 -38.17 -55.54
C ALA A 138 -9.31 -38.57 -55.57
N GLY A 139 -8.56 -38.16 -54.54
CA GLY A 139 -7.11 -38.39 -54.44
C GLY A 139 -6.21 -37.33 -55.07
N SER A 140 -6.76 -36.32 -55.75
CA SER A 140 -5.97 -35.19 -56.29
C SER A 140 -5.42 -34.26 -55.20
N GLN A 141 -6.05 -34.21 -54.04
CA GLN A 141 -5.61 -33.40 -52.91
C GLN A 141 -5.15 -34.30 -51.77
N VAL A 142 -4.11 -33.84 -51.06
CA VAL A 142 -3.59 -34.52 -49.88
C VAL A 142 -4.53 -34.28 -48.70
N ASN A 143 -4.81 -35.32 -47.91
CA ASN A 143 -5.55 -35.16 -46.68
C ASN A 143 -4.69 -34.40 -45.65
N LEU A 144 -5.13 -33.21 -45.26
CA LEU A 144 -4.41 -32.34 -44.32
C LEU A 144 -4.71 -32.64 -42.85
N SER A 145 -5.59 -33.59 -42.52
CA SER A 145 -6.03 -33.87 -41.14
C SER A 145 -4.86 -34.17 -40.21
N GLU A 146 -3.91 -34.99 -40.63
CA GLU A 146 -2.74 -35.35 -39.82
C GLU A 146 -1.83 -34.15 -39.55
N THR A 147 -1.61 -33.30 -40.55
CA THR A 147 -0.81 -32.07 -40.37
C THR A 147 -1.48 -31.08 -39.42
N MET A 148 -2.81 -30.93 -39.53
CA MET A 148 -3.59 -30.10 -38.60
C MET A 148 -3.51 -30.63 -37.17
N GLU A 149 -3.62 -31.95 -36.98
CA GLU A 149 -3.47 -32.58 -35.67
C GLU A 149 -2.08 -32.39 -35.07
N LYS A 150 -1.03 -32.50 -35.89
CA LYS A 150 0.35 -32.23 -35.45
C LYS A 150 0.50 -30.80 -34.93
N PHE A 151 0.07 -29.80 -35.70
CA PHE A 151 0.20 -28.39 -35.28
C PHE A 151 -0.67 -28.05 -34.07
N ARG A 152 -1.88 -28.62 -33.96
CA ARG A 152 -2.71 -28.48 -32.75
C ARG A 152 -2.00 -29.07 -31.52
N ARG A 153 -1.35 -30.23 -31.68
CA ARG A 153 -0.58 -30.86 -30.61
C ARG A 153 0.60 -30.00 -30.18
N GLU A 154 1.39 -29.50 -31.13
CA GLU A 154 2.52 -28.60 -30.86
C GLU A 154 2.07 -27.30 -30.16
N ALA A 155 0.98 -26.70 -30.63
CA ALA A 155 0.41 -25.49 -30.01
C ALA A 155 -0.05 -25.73 -28.57
N ASN A 156 -0.71 -26.87 -28.30
CA ASN A 156 -1.13 -27.24 -26.95
C ASN A 156 0.08 -27.47 -26.03
N GLN A 157 1.10 -28.19 -26.50
CA GLN A 157 2.33 -28.42 -25.73
C GLN A 157 3.06 -27.12 -25.42
N ASP A 158 3.13 -26.18 -26.36
CA ASP A 158 3.76 -24.88 -26.12
C ASP A 158 2.94 -24.01 -25.16
N ASN A 159 1.61 -24.10 -25.18
CA ASN A 159 0.75 -23.44 -24.20
C ASN A 159 0.93 -24.04 -22.79
N GLU A 160 1.02 -25.36 -22.68
CA GLU A 160 1.32 -26.04 -21.42
C GLU A 160 2.71 -25.65 -20.88
N ARG A 161 3.74 -25.63 -21.73
CA ARG A 161 5.09 -25.16 -21.36
C ARG A 161 5.08 -23.71 -20.88
N LYS A 162 4.36 -22.82 -21.57
CA LYS A 162 4.20 -21.41 -21.15
C LYS A 162 3.47 -21.32 -19.81
N LEU A 163 2.43 -22.13 -19.61
CA LEU A 163 1.68 -22.18 -18.35
C LEU A 163 2.53 -22.73 -17.19
N GLU A 164 3.34 -23.75 -17.42
CA GLU A 164 4.30 -24.28 -16.44
C GLU A 164 5.39 -23.24 -16.13
N ALA A 165 5.90 -22.54 -17.15
CA ALA A 165 6.84 -21.45 -16.95
C ALA A 165 6.23 -20.30 -16.11
N MET A 166 4.95 -19.98 -16.31
CA MET A 166 4.21 -19.03 -15.48
C MET A 166 4.03 -19.54 -14.05
N ARG A 167 3.65 -20.82 -13.86
CA ARG A 167 3.52 -21.43 -12.52
C ARG A 167 4.83 -21.47 -11.74
N THR A 168 5.93 -21.69 -12.45
CA THR A 168 7.28 -21.78 -11.87
C THR A 168 8.00 -20.44 -11.82
N ASN A 169 7.37 -19.35 -12.29
CA ASN A 169 7.98 -18.02 -12.45
C ASN A 169 9.32 -18.04 -13.21
N THR A 170 9.47 -18.94 -14.19
CA THR A 170 10.68 -19.08 -15.04
C THR A 170 10.50 -18.40 -16.40
N ILE A 171 9.54 -17.47 -16.51
CA ILE A 171 9.25 -16.74 -17.75
C ILE A 171 10.48 -15.92 -18.16
N LYS A 172 11.01 -16.17 -19.36
CA LYS A 172 12.22 -15.49 -19.87
C LYS A 172 12.14 -13.97 -19.84
N ALA A 173 10.95 -13.39 -20.00
CA ALA A 173 10.72 -11.95 -19.95
C ALA A 173 10.88 -11.35 -18.55
N GLU A 174 10.66 -12.15 -17.50
CA GLU A 174 10.76 -11.72 -16.09
C GLU A 174 12.14 -12.04 -15.50
N GLN A 175 12.91 -12.90 -16.17
CA GLN A 175 14.28 -13.19 -15.76
C GLN A 175 15.18 -11.95 -15.97
N PRO A 176 16.08 -11.65 -15.04
CA PRO A 176 17.04 -10.57 -15.23
C PRO A 176 17.85 -10.83 -16.50
N ILE A 177 18.01 -9.79 -17.32
CA ILE A 177 18.79 -9.88 -18.57
C ILE A 177 20.21 -10.32 -18.18
N GLU A 178 20.60 -11.49 -18.64
CA GLU A 178 21.96 -11.98 -18.50
C GLU A 178 22.89 -10.97 -19.20
N LYS A 179 23.70 -10.25 -18.43
CA LYS A 179 24.64 -9.28 -18.99
C LYS A 179 25.64 -10.07 -19.82
N LEU A 180 25.59 -9.92 -21.14
CA LEU A 180 26.65 -10.43 -22.01
C LEU A 180 27.96 -9.77 -21.56
N ASP A 181 28.93 -10.59 -21.14
CA ASP A 181 30.28 -10.10 -20.90
C ASP A 181 30.80 -9.45 -22.19
N PRO A 182 31.43 -8.26 -22.11
CA PRO A 182 31.98 -7.62 -23.28
C PRO A 182 32.99 -8.57 -23.95
N PRO A 183 33.02 -8.65 -25.30
CA PRO A 183 33.96 -9.52 -25.99
C PRO A 183 35.38 -9.19 -25.52
N LYS A 184 36.10 -10.19 -25.02
CA LYS A 184 37.51 -10.06 -24.63
C LYS A 184 38.27 -9.51 -25.83
N LYS A 185 38.64 -8.23 -25.77
CA LYS A 185 39.63 -7.65 -26.68
C LYS A 185 40.96 -8.32 -26.36
N GLY A 186 41.44 -9.18 -27.25
CA GLY A 186 42.85 -9.59 -27.25
C GLY A 186 43.10 -11.03 -27.66
N GLY A 187 43.68 -11.20 -28.85
CA GLY A 187 44.26 -12.44 -29.34
C GLY A 187 44.44 -12.42 -30.85
N TYR A 188 45.17 -11.42 -31.37
CA TYR A 188 45.84 -11.52 -32.67
C TYR A 188 47.19 -12.22 -32.45
#